data_AF-D5EYP0-F1
#
_entry.id   AF-D5EYP0-F1
#
_cell.length_a   1.000
_cell.length_b   1.000
_cell.length_c   1.000
_cell.angle_alpha   90.00
_cell.angle_beta   90.00
_cell.angle_gamma   90.00
#
_symmetry.space_group_name_H-M   'P 1'
#
loop_
_entity.id
_entity.type
_entity.pdbx_description
1 polymer ?
#
loop_
_entity_poly.entity_id
_entity_poly.type
_entity_poly.pdbx_seq_one_letter_code
_entity_poly.pdbx_strand_id
1 'polypeptide(L)'
;MKYEPAYLLALATWPVTVCATNAQADSLRIARPAAFPAVSRHQTLDSLKAEVKLQLEQRYGQHYGCSALSLTSIAATLGSPLSEQQLRSMSEAFSGGIGHKFGEGTCGALTGAIAALGFYASGDKEKHLRLAAEVYDEFKKQQGSITCGDIYARYHFSHCDGCNLCAIQKVIEVLYREGDIHTSTIAPWQQLTEEKK
;
A
#
# COMPACT_ATOMS: atom_id res chain seq x y z
N MET A 1 24.69 9.98 54.89
CA MET A 1 24.92 10.16 53.44
C MET A 1 23.62 10.67 52.84
N LYS A 2 23.57 11.96 52.52
CA LYS A 2 22.39 12.63 51.96
C LYS A 2 22.50 12.55 50.44
N TYR A 3 21.49 12.01 49.76
CA TYR A 3 21.37 12.07 48.30
C TYR A 3 20.20 13.01 47.97
N GLU A 4 20.48 14.14 47.35
CA GLU A 4 19.50 15.10 46.85
C GLU A 4 18.90 14.66 45.50
N PRO A 5 17.60 14.91 45.21
CA PRO A 5 17.00 14.57 43.93
C PRO A 5 17.08 15.76 42.97
N ALA A 6 18.19 15.87 42.23
CA ALA A 6 18.39 16.93 41.21
C ALA A 6 17.89 16.53 39.79
N TYR A 7 16.87 15.67 39.68
CA TYR A 7 16.40 15.15 38.37
C TYR A 7 14.89 15.31 38.11
N LEU A 8 14.19 16.15 38.88
CA LEU A 8 12.77 16.45 38.67
C LEU A 8 12.50 17.87 38.10
N LEU A 9 13.50 18.50 37.48
CA LEU A 9 13.40 19.87 36.96
C LEU A 9 13.96 20.04 35.54
N ALA A 10 13.81 19.03 34.68
CA ALA A 10 14.26 19.09 33.29
C ALA A 10 13.16 18.73 32.25
N LEU A 11 11.89 19.02 32.56
CA LEU A 11 10.77 18.85 31.61
C LEU A 11 10.00 20.15 31.31
N ALA A 12 10.48 21.32 31.76
CA ALA A 12 9.73 22.57 31.66
C ALA A 12 10.34 23.63 30.72
N THR A 13 11.27 23.27 29.84
CA THR A 13 11.83 24.21 28.85
C THR A 13 12.12 23.52 27.52
N TRP A 14 11.10 22.85 26.95
CA TRP A 14 11.14 22.60 25.52
C TRP A 14 10.80 23.93 24.81
N PRO A 15 11.68 24.43 23.92
CA PRO A 15 11.42 25.65 23.22
C PRO A 15 10.14 25.47 22.38
N VAL A 16 9.20 26.39 22.55
CA VAL A 16 7.90 26.49 21.85
C VAL A 16 8.06 26.42 20.32
N THR A 17 9.27 26.60 19.81
CA THR A 17 9.67 26.45 18.41
C THR A 17 9.48 25.03 17.84
N VAL A 18 9.47 23.97 18.65
CA VAL A 18 9.25 22.59 18.16
C VAL A 18 7.75 22.32 17.88
N CYS A 19 6.83 23.05 18.52
CA CYS A 19 5.39 22.90 18.23
C CYS A 19 4.98 23.59 16.93
N ALA A 20 5.65 24.69 16.54
CA ALA A 20 5.30 25.47 15.35
C ALA A 20 5.56 24.69 14.05
N THR A 21 6.60 23.85 14.00
CA THR A 21 6.92 23.02 12.83
C THR A 21 5.95 21.85 12.66
N ASN A 22 5.46 21.28 13.77
CA ASN A 22 4.46 20.20 13.73
C ASN A 22 3.08 20.72 13.32
N ALA A 23 2.67 21.91 13.76
CA ALA A 23 1.39 22.49 13.33
C ALA A 23 1.35 22.80 11.82
N GLN A 24 2.49 23.18 11.23
CA GLN A 24 2.61 23.45 9.80
C GLN A 24 2.76 22.16 8.97
N ALA A 25 3.40 21.12 9.53
CA ALA A 25 3.40 19.78 8.95
C ALA A 25 2.02 19.10 9.04
N ASP A 26 1.27 19.31 10.13
CA ASP A 26 -0.08 18.83 10.31
C ASP A 26 -1.09 19.62 9.46
N SER A 27 -0.92 20.93 9.26
CA SER A 27 -1.80 21.70 8.36
C SER A 27 -1.65 21.27 6.90
N LEU A 28 -0.46 20.80 6.48
CA LEU A 28 -0.25 20.15 5.19
C LEU A 28 -0.82 18.72 5.12
N ARG A 29 -1.05 18.04 6.25
CA ARG A 29 -1.83 16.78 6.31
C ARG A 29 -3.34 17.01 6.29
N ILE A 30 -3.80 18.16 6.79
CA ILE A 30 -5.23 18.54 6.88
C ILE A 30 -5.78 18.97 5.51
N ALA A 31 -4.96 19.49 4.61
CA ALA A 31 -5.36 19.63 3.22
C ALA A 31 -5.62 18.24 2.63
N ARG A 32 -6.89 17.86 2.43
CA ARG A 32 -7.25 16.66 1.67
C ARG A 32 -6.59 16.79 0.30
N PRO A 33 -5.50 16.06 0.01
CA PRO A 33 -4.91 16.15 -1.32
C PRO A 33 -5.93 15.58 -2.30
N ALA A 34 -5.87 16.02 -3.55
CA ALA A 34 -6.83 15.57 -4.56
C ALA A 34 -6.87 14.04 -4.58
N ALA A 35 -8.08 13.49 -4.51
CA ALA A 35 -8.31 12.05 -4.63
C ALA A 35 -7.60 11.57 -5.89
N PHE A 36 -6.86 10.46 -5.78
CA PHE A 36 -6.23 9.84 -6.93
C PHE A 36 -7.32 9.22 -7.81
N PRO A 37 -7.59 9.80 -8.98
CA PRO A 37 -8.74 9.40 -9.77
C PRO A 37 -8.49 8.01 -10.37
N ALA A 38 -9.51 7.16 -10.37
CA ALA A 38 -9.47 5.92 -11.14
C ALA A 38 -9.34 6.27 -12.62
N VAL A 39 -8.33 5.71 -13.30
CA VAL A 39 -8.18 5.89 -14.76
C VAL A 39 -9.06 4.91 -15.54
N SER A 40 -9.44 3.78 -14.92
CA SER A 40 -10.21 2.73 -15.60
C SER A 40 -11.69 3.06 -15.73
N ARG A 41 -12.22 2.91 -16.96
CA ARG A 41 -13.64 2.73 -17.26
C ARG A 41 -13.99 1.25 -17.56
N HIS A 42 -13.10 0.35 -17.16
CA HIS A 42 -13.10 -1.05 -17.56
C HIS A 42 -13.95 -1.92 -16.63
N GLN A 43 -14.73 -2.86 -17.21
CA GLN A 43 -15.68 -3.70 -16.46
C GLN A 43 -15.42 -5.21 -16.63
N THR A 44 -14.41 -5.61 -17.41
CA THR A 44 -14.05 -7.02 -17.56
C THR A 44 -12.76 -7.32 -16.83
N LEU A 45 -12.61 -8.55 -16.33
CA LEU A 45 -11.40 -8.99 -15.65
C LEU A 45 -10.13 -8.75 -16.49
N ASP A 46 -10.17 -9.12 -17.78
CA ASP A 46 -9.01 -8.99 -18.66
C ASP A 46 -8.61 -7.55 -18.89
N SER A 47 -9.59 -6.64 -19.04
CA SER A 47 -9.31 -5.22 -19.21
C SER A 47 -8.77 -4.58 -17.93
N LEU A 48 -9.25 -5.00 -16.75
CA LEU A 48 -8.70 -4.56 -15.47
C LEU A 48 -7.28 -5.08 -15.22
N LYS A 49 -7.00 -6.34 -15.56
CA LYS A 49 -5.64 -6.92 -15.50
C LYS A 49 -4.68 -6.24 -16.48
N ALA A 50 -5.16 -5.84 -17.65
CA ALA A 50 -4.37 -5.08 -18.62
C ALA A 50 -4.09 -3.65 -18.10
N GLU A 51 -5.10 -2.99 -17.53
CA GLU A 51 -4.95 -1.65 -16.99
C GLU A 51 -3.98 -1.60 -15.81
N VAL A 52 -4.11 -2.51 -14.83
CA VAL A 52 -3.20 -2.52 -13.67
C VAL A 52 -1.75 -2.79 -14.09
N LYS A 53 -1.55 -3.57 -15.14
CA LYS A 53 -0.23 -3.80 -15.74
C LYS A 53 0.30 -2.52 -16.39
N LEU A 54 -0.51 -1.81 -17.17
CA LEU A 54 -0.14 -0.52 -17.76
C LEU A 54 0.25 0.50 -16.66
N GLN A 55 -0.54 0.57 -15.60
CA GLN A 55 -0.28 1.45 -14.45
C GLN A 55 1.00 1.07 -13.68
N LEU A 56 1.38 -0.22 -13.67
CA LEU A 56 2.68 -0.67 -13.16
C LEU A 56 3.83 -0.19 -14.06
N GLU A 57 3.73 -0.42 -15.37
CA GLU A 57 4.75 -0.06 -16.36
C GLU A 57 5.01 1.46 -16.38
N GLN A 58 3.96 2.28 -16.28
CA GLN A 58 4.08 3.75 -16.25
C GLN A 58 4.81 4.30 -15.03
N ARG A 59 4.77 3.56 -13.90
CA ARG A 59 5.41 3.96 -12.63
C ARG A 59 6.81 3.37 -12.48
N TYR A 60 7.13 2.38 -13.30
CA TYR A 60 8.44 1.78 -13.30
C TYR A 60 9.52 2.82 -13.63
N GLY A 61 10.67 2.74 -12.96
CA GLY A 61 11.77 3.69 -13.15
C GLY A 61 11.59 5.08 -12.49
N GLN A 62 10.45 5.35 -11.84
CA GLN A 62 10.20 6.65 -11.18
C GLN A 62 10.60 6.69 -9.68
N HIS A 63 11.62 5.91 -9.29
CA HIS A 63 12.07 5.76 -7.89
C HIS A 63 10.97 5.31 -6.93
N TYR A 64 10.13 4.36 -7.36
CA TYR A 64 9.19 3.67 -6.50
C TYR A 64 9.81 2.35 -6.02
N GLY A 65 9.69 2.08 -4.74
CA GLY A 65 9.96 0.79 -4.15
C GLY A 65 8.89 -0.23 -4.55
N CYS A 66 9.22 -1.52 -4.47
CA CYS A 66 8.36 -2.59 -4.98
C CYS A 66 6.99 -2.66 -4.28
N SER A 67 6.90 -2.29 -3.01
CA SER A 67 5.61 -2.21 -2.30
C SER A 67 4.77 -1.01 -2.72
N ALA A 68 5.41 0.13 -2.96
CA ALA A 68 4.71 1.31 -3.43
C ALA A 68 4.19 1.13 -4.85
N LEU A 69 4.98 0.52 -5.74
CA LEU A 69 4.51 0.14 -7.08
C LEU A 69 3.21 -0.68 -7.00
N SER A 70 3.18 -1.74 -6.20
CA SER A 70 1.98 -2.57 -6.09
C SER A 70 0.75 -1.78 -5.60
N LEU A 71 0.91 -0.99 -4.54
CA LEU A 71 -0.20 -0.22 -3.97
C LEU A 71 -0.67 0.89 -4.93
N THR A 72 0.24 1.68 -5.49
CA THR A 72 -0.12 2.82 -6.34
C THR A 72 -0.63 2.39 -7.71
N SER A 73 -0.16 1.29 -8.27
CA SER A 73 -0.69 0.75 -9.52
C SER A 73 -2.14 0.29 -9.36
N ILE A 74 -2.46 -0.45 -8.29
CA ILE A 74 -3.85 -0.83 -8.00
C ILE A 74 -4.69 0.41 -7.74
N ALA A 75 -4.17 1.37 -6.96
CA ALA A 75 -4.88 2.60 -6.67
C ALA A 75 -5.11 3.47 -7.91
N ALA A 76 -4.24 3.42 -8.91
CA ALA A 76 -4.43 4.15 -10.16
C ALA A 76 -5.55 3.52 -10.97
N THR A 77 -5.59 2.18 -11.00
CA THR A 77 -6.65 1.43 -11.67
C THR A 77 -8.01 1.63 -11.01
N LEU A 78 -8.08 1.59 -9.67
CA LEU A 78 -9.35 1.55 -8.93
C LEU A 78 -9.77 2.90 -8.32
N GLY A 79 -8.85 3.86 -8.26
CA GLY A 79 -9.03 5.17 -7.62
C GLY A 79 -8.85 5.11 -6.10
N SER A 80 -8.44 6.22 -5.48
CA SER A 80 -8.26 6.33 -4.04
C SER A 80 -8.60 7.74 -3.54
N PRO A 81 -9.20 7.91 -2.35
CA PRO A 81 -9.29 9.20 -1.69
C PRO A 81 -7.93 9.75 -1.21
N LEU A 82 -6.88 8.94 -1.23
CA LEU A 82 -5.52 9.35 -0.87
C LEU A 82 -4.76 9.77 -2.12
N SER A 83 -3.81 10.69 -1.97
CA SER A 83 -2.91 11.03 -3.07
C SER A 83 -1.87 9.94 -3.30
N GLU A 84 -1.33 9.89 -4.52
CA GLU A 84 -0.23 9.00 -4.86
C GLU A 84 0.97 9.17 -3.91
N GLN A 85 1.29 10.41 -3.52
CA GLN A 85 2.36 10.65 -2.53
C GLN A 85 2.05 10.02 -1.17
N GLN A 86 0.83 10.13 -0.67
CA GLN A 86 0.44 9.50 0.61
C GLN A 86 0.52 7.96 0.51
N LEU A 87 0.03 7.40 -0.59
CA LEU A 87 0.10 5.96 -0.87
C LEU A 87 1.55 5.47 -0.94
N ARG A 88 2.44 6.22 -1.61
CA ARG A 88 3.88 5.93 -1.60
C ARG A 88 4.45 6.00 -0.19
N SER A 89 4.25 7.11 0.52
CA SER A 89 4.83 7.31 1.85
C SER A 89 4.44 6.21 2.85
N MET A 90 3.22 5.67 2.77
CA MET A 90 2.79 4.58 3.66
C MET A 90 3.33 3.20 3.27
N SER A 91 3.66 2.99 2.00
CA SER A 91 4.00 1.66 1.49
C SER A 91 5.48 1.48 1.21
N GLU A 92 6.23 2.55 0.93
CA GLU A 92 7.65 2.52 0.56
C GLU A 92 8.50 1.76 1.59
N ALA A 93 8.17 1.91 2.88
CA ALA A 93 8.85 1.25 3.99
C ALA A 93 8.84 -0.29 3.91
N PHE A 94 7.92 -0.90 3.15
CA PHE A 94 7.89 -2.35 2.94
C PHE A 94 8.88 -2.84 1.86
N SER A 95 9.53 -1.93 1.15
CA SER A 95 10.45 -2.29 0.06
C SER A 95 11.71 -3.01 0.54
N GLY A 96 12.23 -3.88 -0.31
CA GLY A 96 13.34 -4.79 0.01
C GLY A 96 13.05 -5.69 1.22
N GLY A 97 11.78 -5.96 1.52
CA GLY A 97 11.38 -6.81 2.63
C GLY A 97 11.30 -6.09 3.97
N ILE A 98 10.59 -4.97 4.02
CA ILE A 98 10.40 -4.12 5.21
C ILE A 98 11.66 -3.32 5.58
N GLY A 99 12.16 -2.55 4.62
CA GLY A 99 13.25 -1.61 4.85
C GLY A 99 14.61 -2.24 4.58
N HIS A 100 14.71 -2.98 3.47
CA HIS A 100 15.95 -3.59 2.98
C HIS A 100 16.54 -4.67 3.91
N LYS A 101 15.70 -5.36 4.68
CA LYS A 101 16.13 -6.55 5.44
C LYS A 101 16.26 -7.81 4.59
N PHE A 102 15.67 -7.82 3.40
CA PHE A 102 15.74 -8.88 2.40
C PHE A 102 15.45 -10.28 2.95
N GLY A 103 16.47 -10.98 3.47
CA GLY A 103 16.43 -12.39 3.90
C GLY A 103 15.51 -12.67 5.08
N GLU A 104 15.11 -11.66 5.84
CA GLU A 104 14.17 -11.81 6.97
C GLU A 104 12.78 -11.26 6.66
N GLY A 105 12.61 -10.61 5.49
CA GLY A 105 11.47 -9.79 5.19
C GLY A 105 10.57 -10.36 4.09
N THR A 106 9.26 -10.25 4.27
CA THR A 106 8.27 -10.55 3.23
C THR A 106 8.41 -9.62 2.04
N CYS A 107 8.35 -10.15 0.82
CA CYS A 107 8.45 -9.38 -0.43
C CYS A 107 7.57 -8.11 -0.39
N GLY A 108 8.18 -6.96 -0.68
CA GLY A 108 7.48 -5.68 -0.65
C GLY A 108 6.30 -5.62 -1.63
N ALA A 109 6.45 -6.19 -2.83
CA ALA A 109 5.37 -6.25 -3.82
C ALA A 109 4.13 -6.98 -3.27
N LEU A 110 4.32 -8.14 -2.66
CA LEU A 110 3.23 -8.88 -2.01
C LEU A 110 2.59 -8.06 -0.89
N THR A 111 3.41 -7.45 -0.02
CA THR A 111 2.91 -6.62 1.10
C THR A 111 2.10 -5.42 0.62
N GLY A 112 2.58 -4.72 -0.42
CA GLY A 112 1.87 -3.58 -1.01
C GLY A 112 0.54 -3.99 -1.67
N ALA A 113 0.53 -5.13 -2.37
CA ALA A 113 -0.69 -5.67 -2.97
C ALA A 113 -1.72 -6.11 -1.91
N ILE A 114 -1.29 -6.75 -0.82
CA ILE A 114 -2.20 -7.12 0.30
C ILE A 114 -2.72 -5.87 1.01
N ALA A 115 -1.91 -4.82 1.17
CA ALA A 115 -2.38 -3.55 1.70
C ALA A 115 -3.48 -2.95 0.81
N ALA A 116 -3.32 -3.00 -0.52
CA ALA A 116 -4.36 -2.60 -1.46
C ALA A 116 -5.62 -3.48 -1.34
N LEU A 117 -5.46 -4.80 -1.22
CA LEU A 117 -6.59 -5.71 -1.03
C LEU A 117 -7.42 -5.31 0.21
N GLY A 118 -6.76 -5.06 1.35
CA GLY A 118 -7.46 -4.62 2.57
C GLY A 118 -8.13 -3.24 2.42
N PHE A 119 -7.64 -2.41 1.50
CA PHE A 119 -8.24 -1.11 1.21
C PHE A 119 -9.52 -1.23 0.36
N TYR A 120 -9.52 -2.11 -0.66
CA TYR A 120 -10.62 -2.23 -1.63
C TYR A 120 -11.65 -3.32 -1.31
N ALA A 121 -11.25 -4.38 -0.62
CA ALA A 121 -12.17 -5.49 -0.32
C ALA A 121 -13.27 -5.05 0.65
N SER A 122 -14.51 -5.36 0.31
CA SER A 122 -15.65 -5.19 1.23
C SER A 122 -15.73 -6.36 2.21
N GLY A 123 -16.66 -6.27 3.15
CA GLY A 123 -16.99 -7.37 4.06
C GLY A 123 -16.18 -7.35 5.35
N ASP A 124 -16.09 -8.51 5.98
CA ASP A 124 -15.52 -8.66 7.32
C ASP A 124 -14.06 -9.14 7.31
N LYS A 125 -13.51 -9.22 8.51
CA LYS A 125 -12.15 -9.71 8.77
C LYS A 125 -11.91 -11.10 8.16
N GLU A 126 -12.87 -12.00 8.22
CA GLU A 126 -12.70 -13.38 7.74
C GLU A 126 -12.60 -13.43 6.22
N LYS A 127 -13.42 -12.65 5.51
CA LYS A 127 -13.26 -12.44 4.07
C LYS A 127 -11.87 -11.86 3.76
N HIS A 128 -11.45 -10.81 4.46
CA HIS A 128 -10.13 -10.18 4.23
C HIS A 128 -8.98 -11.17 4.41
N LEU A 129 -8.98 -11.95 5.49
CA LEU A 129 -7.95 -12.96 5.75
C LEU A 129 -7.94 -14.06 4.68
N ARG A 130 -9.12 -14.56 4.29
CA ARG A 130 -9.25 -15.58 3.24
C ARG A 130 -8.70 -15.10 1.90
N LEU A 131 -9.07 -13.89 1.48
CA LEU A 131 -8.60 -13.33 0.20
C LEU A 131 -7.09 -13.04 0.25
N ALA A 132 -6.57 -12.54 1.37
CA ALA A 132 -5.14 -12.31 1.55
C ALA A 132 -4.34 -13.62 1.49
N ALA A 133 -4.87 -14.70 2.08
CA ALA A 133 -4.28 -16.04 2.00
C ALA A 133 -4.26 -16.55 0.55
N GLU A 134 -5.32 -16.34 -0.22
CA GLU A 134 -5.35 -16.74 -1.63
C GLU A 134 -4.31 -15.98 -2.49
N VAL A 135 -4.17 -14.67 -2.26
CA VAL A 135 -3.14 -13.85 -2.94
C VAL A 135 -1.73 -14.32 -2.53
N TYR A 136 -1.54 -14.61 -1.24
CA TYR A 136 -0.28 -15.13 -0.71
C TYR A 136 0.09 -16.48 -1.34
N ASP A 137 -0.85 -17.42 -1.42
CA ASP A 137 -0.59 -18.77 -1.91
C ASP A 137 -0.28 -18.76 -3.41
N GLU A 138 -1.02 -17.97 -4.20
CA GLU A 138 -0.72 -17.82 -5.64
C GLU A 138 0.63 -17.13 -5.84
N PHE A 139 0.94 -16.09 -5.08
CA PHE A 139 2.25 -15.44 -5.15
C PHE A 139 3.38 -16.43 -4.81
N LYS A 140 3.24 -17.18 -3.71
CA LYS A 140 4.24 -18.17 -3.28
C LYS A 140 4.42 -19.25 -4.33
N LYS A 141 3.34 -19.71 -4.97
CA LYS A 141 3.37 -20.70 -6.04
C LYS A 141 4.14 -20.19 -7.27
N GLN A 142 3.88 -18.95 -7.70
CA GLN A 142 4.51 -18.36 -8.88
C GLN A 142 5.96 -17.95 -8.65
N GLN A 143 6.25 -17.37 -7.48
CA GLN A 143 7.58 -16.86 -7.16
C GLN A 143 8.46 -17.90 -6.47
N GLY A 144 7.90 -18.97 -5.91
CA GLY A 144 8.60 -20.03 -5.19
C GLY A 144 9.00 -19.69 -3.74
N SER A 145 8.87 -18.42 -3.33
CA SER A 145 9.01 -17.97 -1.94
C SER A 145 8.22 -16.68 -1.75
N ILE A 146 8.00 -16.32 -0.49
CA ILE A 146 7.46 -15.02 -0.07
C ILE A 146 8.54 -14.13 0.56
N THR A 147 9.70 -14.69 0.91
CA THR A 147 10.82 -13.95 1.49
C THR A 147 11.55 -13.20 0.38
N CYS A 148 11.77 -11.90 0.57
CA CYS A 148 12.39 -11.04 -0.43
C CYS A 148 13.81 -11.52 -0.77
N GLY A 149 14.58 -11.94 0.23
CA GLY A 149 15.94 -12.45 0.04
C GLY A 149 16.00 -13.71 -0.83
N ASP A 150 15.07 -14.66 -0.66
CA ASP A 150 15.05 -15.91 -1.44
C ASP A 150 14.73 -15.68 -2.92
N ILE A 151 13.85 -14.70 -3.19
CA ILE A 151 13.50 -14.31 -4.56
C ILE A 151 14.68 -13.53 -5.16
N TYR A 152 15.23 -12.57 -4.42
CA TYR A 152 16.38 -11.78 -4.83
C TYR A 152 17.63 -12.63 -5.09
N ALA A 153 17.87 -13.68 -4.32
CA ALA A 153 19.01 -14.57 -4.54
C ALA A 153 18.94 -15.32 -5.87
N ARG A 154 17.73 -15.57 -6.39
CA ARG A 154 17.52 -16.28 -7.67
C ARG A 154 17.54 -15.36 -8.88
N TYR A 155 16.99 -14.15 -8.74
CA TYR A 155 16.71 -13.27 -9.88
C TYR A 155 17.28 -11.86 -9.75
N HIS A 156 17.92 -11.52 -8.63
CA HIS A 156 18.39 -10.17 -8.33
C HIS A 156 17.31 -9.09 -8.55
N PHE A 157 17.69 -7.89 -8.97
CA PHE A 157 16.75 -6.79 -9.21
C PHE A 157 15.96 -6.90 -10.52
N SER A 158 16.23 -7.90 -11.37
CA SER A 158 15.56 -8.02 -12.67
C SER A 158 14.17 -8.67 -12.60
N HIS A 159 13.62 -8.90 -11.40
CA HIS A 159 12.36 -9.65 -11.22
C HIS A 159 11.40 -9.04 -10.20
N CYS A 160 11.71 -7.85 -9.69
CA CYS A 160 10.79 -7.12 -8.82
C CYS A 160 9.49 -6.73 -9.55
N ASP A 161 9.56 -6.51 -10.86
CA ASP A 161 8.43 -6.30 -11.76
C ASP A 161 7.54 -7.54 -11.87
N GLY A 162 8.15 -8.73 -12.04
CA GLY A 162 7.45 -10.01 -12.04
C GLY A 162 6.70 -10.26 -10.73
N CYS A 163 7.32 -9.94 -9.59
CA CYS A 163 6.66 -9.99 -8.29
C CYS A 163 5.45 -9.04 -8.22
N ASN A 164 5.61 -7.79 -8.65
CA ASN A 164 4.53 -6.81 -8.67
C ASN A 164 3.37 -7.30 -9.54
N LEU A 165 3.65 -7.66 -10.79
CA LEU A 165 2.62 -8.08 -11.74
C LEU A 165 1.84 -9.29 -11.23
N CYS A 166 2.54 -10.29 -10.69
CA CYS A 166 1.94 -11.47 -10.07
C CYS A 166 0.97 -11.09 -8.94
N ALA A 167 1.41 -10.24 -8.01
CA ALA A 167 0.62 -9.87 -6.85
C ALA A 167 -0.60 -9.01 -7.23
N ILE A 168 -0.39 -7.96 -8.02
CA ILE A 168 -1.46 -7.01 -8.37
C ILE A 168 -2.54 -7.64 -9.25
N GLN A 169 -2.18 -8.50 -10.21
CA GLN A 169 -3.17 -9.18 -11.05
C GLN A 169 -4.02 -10.15 -10.25
N LYS A 170 -3.44 -10.83 -9.27
CA LYS A 170 -4.21 -11.72 -8.39
C LYS A 170 -5.13 -10.92 -7.48
N VAL A 171 -4.72 -9.76 -6.97
CA VAL A 171 -5.60 -8.85 -6.23
C VAL A 171 -6.78 -8.39 -7.09
N ILE A 172 -6.53 -7.94 -8.31
CA ILE A 172 -7.62 -7.56 -9.25
C ILE A 172 -8.57 -8.72 -9.50
N GLU A 173 -8.04 -9.95 -9.67
CA GLU A 173 -8.87 -11.14 -9.87
C GLU A 173 -9.79 -11.44 -8.69
N VAL A 174 -9.25 -11.44 -7.47
CA VAL A 174 -10.08 -11.73 -6.29
C VAL A 174 -11.09 -10.61 -6.04
N LEU A 175 -10.71 -9.34 -6.18
CA LEU A 175 -11.64 -8.22 -6.03
C LEU A 175 -12.76 -8.26 -7.09
N TYR A 176 -12.42 -8.58 -8.34
CA TYR A 176 -13.39 -8.72 -9.41
C TYR A 176 -14.40 -9.84 -9.12
N ARG A 177 -13.90 -11.02 -8.73
CA ARG A 177 -14.73 -12.19 -8.43
C ARG A 177 -15.69 -11.94 -7.27
N GLU A 178 -15.24 -11.19 -6.25
CA GLU A 178 -16.05 -10.88 -5.07
C GLU A 178 -17.01 -9.69 -5.31
N GLY A 179 -16.94 -9.03 -6.48
CA GLY A 179 -17.78 -7.87 -6.80
C GLY A 179 -17.35 -6.58 -6.10
N ASP A 180 -16.11 -6.50 -5.61
CA ASP A 180 -15.58 -5.39 -4.82
C ASP A 180 -14.98 -4.25 -5.68
N ILE A 181 -14.99 -4.40 -7.00
CA ILE A 181 -14.50 -3.38 -7.93
C ILE A 181 -15.62 -2.41 -8.26
N HIS A 182 -15.53 -1.20 -7.69
CA HIS A 182 -16.37 -0.07 -8.05
C HIS A 182 -15.53 0.96 -8.80
N THR A 183 -15.74 1.11 -10.11
CA THR A 183 -15.03 2.11 -10.93
C THR A 183 -15.55 3.54 -10.70
N SER A 184 -16.54 3.71 -9.83
CA SER A 184 -17.12 5.00 -9.46
C SER A 184 -16.52 5.51 -8.15
N THR A 185 -15.23 5.84 -8.15
CA THR A 185 -14.48 6.75 -7.24
C THR A 185 -14.73 6.71 -5.71
N ILE A 186 -15.53 5.80 -5.18
CA ILE A 186 -16.03 5.79 -3.82
C ILE A 186 -15.78 4.39 -3.28
N ALA A 187 -14.79 4.27 -2.40
CA ALA A 187 -14.56 3.03 -1.67
C ALA A 187 -15.84 2.64 -0.92
N PRO A 188 -16.15 1.34 -0.72
CA PRO A 188 -17.38 0.89 -0.07
C PRO A 188 -17.68 1.60 1.27
N TRP A 189 -16.62 1.89 2.04
CA TRP A 189 -16.72 2.60 3.33
C TRP A 189 -17.12 4.08 3.22
N GLN A 190 -16.94 4.70 2.06
CA GLN A 190 -17.34 6.08 1.81
C GLN A 190 -18.84 6.18 1.51
N GLN A 191 -19.46 5.15 0.91
CA GLN A 191 -20.91 5.09 0.72
C GLN A 191 -21.66 5.14 2.07
N LEU A 192 -21.13 4.44 3.08
CA LEU A 192 -21.66 4.44 4.45
C LEU A 192 -21.60 5.81 5.15
N THR A 193 -20.72 6.72 4.70
CA THR A 193 -20.63 8.08 5.26
C THR A 193 -21.59 9.06 4.59
N GLU A 194 -22.10 8.74 3.40
CA GLU A 194 -23.04 9.58 2.65
C GLU A 194 -24.50 9.31 3.03
N GLU A 195 -24.85 8.07 3.42
CA GLU A 195 -26.20 7.71 3.88
C GLU A 195 -26.60 8.31 5.26
N LYS A 196 -25.67 8.97 5.96
CA LYS A 196 -25.92 9.62 7.26
C LYS A 196 -26.00 11.14 7.20
N LYS A 197 -26.19 11.73 6.02
CA LYS A 197 -26.51 13.17 5.85
C LYS A 197 -27.93 13.35 5.36
#